data_AF-A0A7Z0M684-F1
#
_entry.id   AF-A0A7Z0M684-F1
#
_cell.length_a   1.000
_cell.length_b   1.000
_cell.length_c   1.000
_cell.angle_alpha   90.00
_cell.angle_beta   90.00
_cell.angle_gamma   90.00
#
_symmetry.space_group_name_H-M   'P 1'
#
loop_
_entity.id
_entity.type
_entity.pdbx_description
1 polymer ?
#
loop_
_entity_poly.entity_id
_entity_poly.type
_entity_poly.pdbx_seq_one_letter_code
_entity_poly.pdbx_strand_id
1 'polypeptide(L)'
;MIYKTTKAIRDTQDNDFCYYEGAIYPRQGLKVSDERLEELLGKGVIVVVDDTPSVATQEDNRDLEEQDYDQTIPELKAALDNLGIKYGSRASKADLVALLKGA
;
A
#
# COMPACT_ATOMS: atom_id res chain seq x y z
N MET A 1 -9.03 12.21 -16.78
CA MET A 1 -8.96 10.74 -16.75
C MET A 1 -7.75 10.35 -15.93
N ILE A 2 -7.96 9.54 -14.90
CA ILE A 2 -6.89 9.03 -14.04
C ILE A 2 -6.72 7.57 -14.39
N TYR A 3 -5.47 7.10 -14.51
CA TYR A 3 -5.22 5.67 -14.66
C TYR A 3 -4.85 5.09 -13.31
N LYS A 4 -5.29 3.87 -13.04
CA LYS A 4 -4.78 3.08 -11.94
C LYS A 4 -4.14 1.81 -12.46
N THR A 5 -3.00 1.45 -11.90
CA THR A 5 -2.40 0.14 -12.14
C THR A 5 -3.28 -0.96 -11.59
N THR A 6 -3.40 -2.05 -12.33
CA THR A 6 -4.06 -3.29 -11.88
C THR A 6 -3.05 -4.32 -11.42
N LYS A 7 -1.76 -4.11 -11.73
CA LYS A 7 -0.66 -4.99 -11.37
C LYS A 7 0.57 -4.16 -11.06
N ALA A 8 1.51 -4.74 -10.32
CA ALA A 8 2.80 -4.12 -10.09
C ALA A 8 3.56 -3.94 -11.42
N ILE A 9 3.88 -2.69 -11.77
CA ILE A 9 4.69 -2.36 -12.95
C ILE A 9 5.90 -1.54 -12.53
N ARG A 10 7.04 -1.84 -13.14
CA ARG A 10 8.24 -1.01 -13.06
C ARG A 10 8.28 -0.12 -14.29
N ASP A 11 8.18 1.19 -14.10
CA ASP A 11 8.22 2.14 -15.21
C ASP A 11 9.63 2.66 -15.43
N THR A 12 10.24 2.25 -16.54
CA THR A 12 11.57 2.70 -16.96
C THR A 12 11.56 4.19 -17.36
N GLN A 13 10.41 4.78 -17.67
CA GLN A 13 10.27 6.21 -17.99
C GLN A 13 10.15 7.09 -16.73
N ASP A 14 10.01 6.50 -15.55
CA ASP A 14 9.94 7.19 -14.26
C ASP A 14 11.07 6.76 -13.32
N ASN A 15 12.32 6.75 -13.81
CA ASN A 15 13.49 6.33 -13.03
C ASN A 15 13.34 4.95 -12.37
N ASP A 16 12.77 3.98 -13.09
CA ASP A 16 12.50 2.64 -12.58
C ASP A 16 11.55 2.61 -11.38
N PHE A 17 10.67 3.61 -11.25
CA PHE A 17 9.66 3.65 -10.20
C PHE A 17 8.70 2.45 -10.32
N CYS A 18 8.47 1.78 -9.19
CA CYS A 18 7.54 0.67 -9.08
C CYS A 18 6.15 1.18 -8.68
N TYR A 19 5.21 1.12 -9.61
CA TYR A 19 3.80 1.33 -9.33
C TYR A 19 3.20 0.01 -8.86
N TYR A 20 2.75 -0.05 -7.62
CA TYR A 20 2.04 -1.21 -7.08
C TYR A 20 0.62 -1.30 -7.64
N GLU A 21 -0.03 -2.45 -7.48
CA GLU A 21 -1.44 -2.59 -7.84
C GLU A 21 -2.32 -1.55 -7.13
N GLY A 22 -3.24 -0.93 -7.86
CA GLY A 22 -4.10 0.15 -7.40
C GLY A 22 -3.45 1.55 -7.37
N ALA A 23 -2.15 1.67 -7.68
CA ALA A 23 -1.46 2.95 -7.68
C ALA A 23 -1.93 3.87 -8.82
N ILE A 24 -1.87 5.18 -8.57
CA ILE A 24 -2.22 6.20 -9.57
C ILE A 24 -1.10 6.32 -10.60
N TYR A 25 -1.45 6.20 -11.86
CA TYR A 25 -0.56 6.32 -13.01
C TYR A 25 -1.05 7.41 -13.98
N PRO A 26 -0.13 8.19 -14.59
CA PRO A 26 1.25 8.42 -14.16
C PRO A 26 1.31 9.19 -12.83
N ARG A 27 2.47 9.24 -12.18
CA ARG A 27 2.68 10.09 -10.98
C ARG A 27 2.39 11.56 -11.28
N GLN A 28 1.88 12.28 -10.28
CA GLN A 28 1.62 13.70 -10.39
C GLN A 28 2.90 14.45 -10.79
N GLY A 29 2.84 15.21 -11.89
CA GLY A 29 3.99 15.92 -12.46
C GLY A 29 4.79 15.11 -13.50
N LEU A 30 4.52 13.82 -13.68
CA LEU A 30 5.09 13.01 -14.75
C LEU A 30 4.18 13.06 -15.98
N LYS A 31 4.74 13.45 -17.13
CA LYS A 31 4.08 13.34 -18.42
C LYS A 31 4.56 12.08 -19.12
N VAL A 32 3.64 11.16 -19.39
CA VAL A 32 3.89 9.96 -20.20
C VAL A 32 3.28 10.15 -21.57
N SER A 33 3.86 9.52 -22.58
CA SER A 33 3.32 9.55 -23.95
C SER A 33 2.04 8.72 -24.06
N ASP A 34 1.15 9.10 -24.97
CA ASP A 34 -0.12 8.39 -25.20
C ASP A 34 0.12 6.93 -25.64
N GLU A 35 1.14 6.68 -26.46
CA GLU A 35 1.57 5.33 -26.87
C GLU A 35 1.86 4.42 -25.66
N ARG A 36 2.44 5.00 -24.60
CA ARG A 36 2.77 4.25 -23.38
C ARG A 36 1.51 3.88 -22.61
N LEU A 37 0.55 4.80 -22.53
CA LEU A 37 -0.75 4.54 -21.90
C LEU A 37 -1.51 3.44 -22.65
N GLU A 38 -1.53 3.51 -23.98
CA GLU A 38 -2.17 2.49 -24.83
C GLU A 38 -1.49 1.12 -24.69
N GLU A 39 -0.15 1.06 -24.60
CA GLU A 39 0.56 -0.20 -24.37
C GLU A 39 0.18 -0.82 -23.02
N LEU A 40 0.13 0.00 -21.96
CA LEU A 40 -0.20 -0.46 -20.61
C LEU A 40 -1.69 -0.84 -20.50
N LEU A 41 -2.59 -0.13 -21.18
CA LEU A 41 -4.01 -0.47 -21.29
C LEU A 41 -4.20 -1.77 -22.10
N GLY A 42 -3.49 -1.92 -23.22
CA GLY A 42 -3.56 -3.10 -24.08
C GLY A 42 -3.01 -4.35 -23.38
N LYS A 43 -2.04 -4.19 -22.49
CA LYS A 43 -1.56 -5.25 -21.58
C LYS A 43 -2.49 -5.48 -20.39
N GLY A 44 -3.46 -4.60 -20.16
CA GLY A 44 -4.37 -4.64 -19.02
C GLY A 44 -3.68 -4.45 -17.68
N VAL A 45 -2.52 -3.77 -17.65
CA VAL A 45 -1.77 -3.47 -16.42
C VAL A 45 -2.12 -2.11 -15.82
N ILE A 46 -2.80 -1.24 -16.58
CA ILE A 46 -3.49 -0.06 -16.08
C ILE A 46 -4.95 -0.07 -16.58
N VAL A 47 -5.82 0.61 -15.84
CA VAL A 47 -7.22 0.85 -16.19
C VAL A 47 -7.55 2.32 -16.05
N VAL A 48 -8.41 2.83 -16.93
CA VAL A 48 -8.99 4.17 -16.78
C VAL A 48 -9.98 4.12 -15.62
N VAL A 49 -9.74 4.94 -14.61
CA VAL A 49 -10.68 5.19 -13.51
C VAL A 49 -11.32 6.54 -13.78
N ASP A 50 -12.48 6.50 -14.41
CA ASP A 50 -13.47 7.56 -14.26
C ASP A 50 -14.01 7.48 -12.84
N ASP A 51 -14.34 8.62 -12.24
CA ASP A 51 -14.69 8.81 -10.82
C ASP A 51 -16.05 8.19 -10.43
N THR A 52 -16.32 6.98 -10.91
CA THR A 52 -17.48 6.15 -10.62
C THR A 52 -16.99 4.82 -10.02
N PRO A 53 -17.41 4.46 -8.80
CA PRO A 53 -16.96 3.24 -8.14
C PRO A 53 -17.65 2.03 -8.78
N SER A 54 -17.09 1.52 -9.88
CA SER A 54 -17.54 0.26 -10.47
C SER A 54 -16.54 -0.84 -10.15
N VAL A 55 -16.92 -1.64 -9.16
CA VAL A 55 -16.32 -2.89 -8.71
C VAL A 55 -15.96 -3.81 -9.88
N ALA A 56 -14.72 -4.30 -9.91
CA ALA A 56 -14.35 -5.49 -10.67
C ALA A 56 -13.33 -6.32 -9.89
N THR A 57 -13.90 -7.31 -9.18
CA THR A 57 -13.43 -8.70 -9.03
C THR A 57 -12.09 -8.96 -8.32
N GLN A 58 -12.27 -9.44 -7.09
CA GLN A 58 -11.36 -10.24 -6.27
C GLN A 58 -10.81 -11.44 -7.05
N GLU A 59 -9.52 -11.77 -6.87
CA GLU A 59 -8.98 -13.13 -6.62
C GLU A 59 -7.43 -13.09 -6.62
N ASP A 60 -6.82 -12.80 -5.46
CA ASP A 60 -5.66 -13.56 -4.96
C ASP A 60 -5.61 -13.35 -3.44
N ASN A 61 -6.07 -14.37 -2.71
CA ASN A 61 -5.64 -14.58 -1.34
C ASN A 61 -4.15 -14.89 -1.38
N ARG A 62 -3.31 -13.95 -0.95
CA ARG A 62 -2.07 -14.27 -0.26
C ARG A 62 -1.62 -13.10 0.59
N ASP A 63 -1.75 -13.32 1.90
CA ASP A 63 -0.94 -12.79 2.98
C ASP A 63 0.05 -11.69 2.62
N LEU A 64 -0.30 -10.44 2.92
CA LEU A 64 0.64 -9.43 3.43
C LEU A 64 -0.15 -8.42 4.28
N GLU A 65 -0.53 -8.82 5.50
CA GLU A 65 -0.67 -7.83 6.58
C GLU A 65 0.73 -7.32 6.96
N GLU A 66 1.33 -6.53 6.10
CA GLU A 66 2.32 -5.53 6.54
C GLU A 66 1.52 -4.33 7.04
N GLN A 67 0.94 -4.49 8.24
CA GLN A 67 0.67 -3.33 9.05
C GLN A 67 2.03 -2.81 9.53
N ASP A 68 2.58 -1.87 8.77
CA ASP A 68 3.71 -1.04 9.19
C ASP A 68 3.33 -0.29 10.47
N TYR A 69 3.63 -0.89 11.62
CA TYR A 69 3.73 -0.15 12.88
C TYR A 69 5.02 0.66 12.83
N ASP A 70 4.98 1.78 12.10
CA ASP A 70 5.95 2.88 12.17
C ASP A 70 6.03 3.47 13.59
N GLN A 71 5.13 3.07 14.48
CA GLN A 71 5.16 3.45 15.88
C GLN A 71 6.44 3.00 16.57
N THR A 72 7.05 3.94 17.26
CA THR A 72 8.27 3.70 18.03
C THR A 72 7.93 2.97 19.34
N ILE A 73 8.90 2.26 19.94
CA ILE A 73 8.74 1.60 21.25
C ILE A 73 8.03 2.49 22.31
N PRO A 74 8.34 3.78 22.47
CA PRO A 74 7.63 4.64 23.42
C PRO A 74 6.14 4.84 23.08
N GLU A 75 5.76 4.94 21.81
CA GLU A 75 4.35 5.06 21.41
C GLU A 75 3.57 3.77 21.68
N LEU A 76 4.18 2.61 21.40
CA LEU A 76 3.58 1.32 21.72
C LEU A 76 3.36 1.15 23.23
N LYS A 77 4.34 1.57 24.05
CA LYS A 77 4.19 1.58 25.50
C LYS A 77 3.07 2.52 25.96
N ALA A 78 2.99 3.72 25.40
CA ALA A 78 1.93 4.67 25.72
C ALA A 78 0.55 4.12 25.33
N ALA A 79 0.42 3.47 24.17
CA ALA A 79 -0.83 2.85 23.73
C ALA A 79 -1.25 1.72 24.70
N LEU A 80 -0.32 0.85 25.09
CA LEU A 80 -0.60 -0.21 26.08
C LEU A 80 -0.95 0.36 27.45
N ASP A 81 -0.31 1.45 27.90
CA ASP A 81 -0.59 2.11 29.17
C ASP A 81 -2.00 2.75 29.17
N ASN A 82 -2.39 3.39 28.06
CA ASN A 82 -3.76 3.88 27.86
C ASN A 82 -4.80 2.76 27.91
N LEU A 83 -4.45 1.56 27.44
CA LEU A 83 -5.30 0.36 27.50
C LEU A 83 -5.22 -0.37 28.86
N GLY A 84 -4.34 0.07 29.77
CA GLY A 84 -4.12 -0.58 31.06
C GLY A 84 -3.40 -1.93 30.97
N ILE A 85 -2.72 -2.21 29.86
CA ILE A 85 -2.05 -3.49 29.59
C ILE A 85 -0.63 -3.43 30.13
N LYS A 86 -0.33 -4.32 31.06
CA LYS A 86 1.02 -4.44 31.64
C LYS A 86 1.97 -5.10 30.64
N TYR A 87 3.07 -4.43 30.38
CA TYR A 87 4.19 -4.94 29.59
C TYR A 87 5.45 -5.06 30.46
N GLY A 88 6.34 -5.98 30.10
CA GLY A 88 7.65 -6.07 30.73
C GLY A 88 8.51 -4.86 30.38
N SER A 89 9.29 -4.31 31.32
CA SER A 89 10.17 -3.16 31.05
C SER A 89 11.22 -3.43 29.95
N ARG A 90 11.53 -4.71 29.71
CA ARG A 90 12.41 -5.23 28.64
C ARG A 90 11.65 -5.84 27.45
N ALA A 91 10.34 -5.64 27.34
CA ALA A 91 9.56 -6.15 26.21
C ALA A 91 10.10 -5.60 24.88
N SER A 92 10.20 -6.46 23.87
CA SER A 92 10.67 -6.09 22.54
C SER A 92 9.59 -5.32 21.78
N LYS A 93 9.97 -4.61 20.71
CA LYS A 93 8.99 -3.92 19.84
C LYS A 93 7.92 -4.90 19.36
N ALA A 94 8.32 -6.12 18.98
CA ALA A 94 7.40 -7.16 18.52
C ALA A 94 6.41 -7.59 19.61
N ASP A 95 6.87 -7.80 20.85
CA ASP A 95 5.99 -8.16 21.98
C ASP A 95 4.97 -7.05 22.28
N LEU A 96 5.41 -5.79 22.26
CA LEU A 96 4.52 -4.66 22.51
C LEU A 96 3.46 -4.51 21.42
N VAL A 97 3.83 -4.71 20.14
CA VAL A 97 2.87 -4.74 19.02
C VAL A 97 1.91 -5.91 19.16
N ALA A 98 2.40 -7.11 19.50
CA ALA A 98 1.57 -8.30 19.64
C ALA A 98 0.54 -8.13 20.77
N LEU A 99 0.94 -7.54 21.91
CA LEU A 99 0.03 -7.21 23.01
C LEU A 99 -1.01 -6.18 22.60
N LEU A 100 -0.64 -5.19 21.80
CA LEU A 100 -1.55 -4.14 21.33
C LEU A 100 -2.57 -4.68 20.32
N LYS A 101 -2.15 -5.60 19.44
CA LYS A 101 -3.04 -6.29 18.49
C LYS A 101 -4.00 -7.27 19.16
N GLY A 102 -3.56 -7.91 20.26
CA GLY A 102 -4.31 -8.93 20.97
C GLY A 102 -5.24 -8.42 22.06
N ALA A 103 -5.31 -7.10 22.26
CA ALA A 103 -6.14 -6.40 23.23
C ALA A 103 -7.55 -6.13 22.71
#